data_AF-F5B6Y0-F1
#
_entry.id   AF-F5B6Y0-F1
#
_cell.length_a   1.000
_cell.length_b   1.000
_cell.length_c   1.000
_cell.angle_alpha   90.00
_cell.angle_beta   90.00
_cell.angle_gamma   90.00
#
_symmetry.space_group_name_H-M   'P 1'
#
loop_
_entity.id
_entity.type
_entity.pdbx_description
1 polymer ?
#
loop_
_entity_poly.entity_id
_entity_poly.type
_entity_poly.pdbx_seq_one_letter_code
_entity_poly.pdbx_strand_id
1 'polypeptide(L)'
;NSPFGAMYEFEIYAVVRHCNGLSSGLYHYDPLNHQLAQLSAADEHVAELIADAHRSSGEQGVPQVLLIITARFGRLFRKYRSLAYALVLKHVGVL
;
A
#
# COMPACT_ATOMS: atom_id res chain seq x y z
N ASN A 1 -23.09 16.31 -2.77
CA ASN A 1 -23.76 15.01 -2.65
C ASN A 1 -23.55 14.20 -3.92
N SER A 2 -22.55 13.33 -3.92
CA SER A 2 -22.37 12.31 -4.97
C SER A 2 -23.01 11.00 -4.50
N PRO A 3 -23.71 10.24 -5.36
CA PRO A 3 -24.56 9.11 -4.96
C PRO A 3 -23.80 7.81 -4.67
N PHE A 4 -22.46 7.85 -4.63
CA PHE A 4 -21.61 6.70 -4.29
C PHE A 4 -21.19 6.77 -2.83
N GLY A 5 -22.15 6.44 -1.96
CA GLY A 5 -21.87 6.18 -0.54
C GLY A 5 -21.14 4.84 -0.38
N ALA A 6 -19.82 4.87 -0.47
CA ALA A 6 -18.92 3.89 0.18
C ALA A 6 -17.49 4.46 0.10
N MET A 7 -17.13 5.10 1.20
CA MET A 7 -15.87 5.72 1.59
C MET A 7 -14.60 5.26 0.83
N TYR A 8 -13.74 6.23 0.52
CA TYR A 8 -12.31 6.10 0.21
C TYR A 8 -11.56 5.44 1.39
N GLU A 9 -11.92 4.21 1.73
CA GLU A 9 -11.36 3.54 2.89
C GLU A 9 -9.97 3.01 2.59
N PHE A 10 -9.61 2.77 1.33
CA PHE A 10 -8.30 2.26 0.96
C PHE A 10 -7.33 3.36 0.53
N GLU A 11 -6.13 3.34 1.11
CA GLU A 11 -5.01 4.16 0.68
C GLU A 11 -3.89 3.26 0.17
N ILE A 12 -3.26 3.70 -0.92
CA ILE A 12 -2.16 2.98 -1.55
C ILE A 12 -0.88 3.77 -1.29
N TYR A 13 0.11 3.08 -0.75
CA TYR A 13 1.46 3.59 -0.58
C TYR A 13 2.42 2.77 -1.44
N ALA A 14 3.36 3.44 -2.09
CA ALA A 14 4.41 2.80 -2.87
C ALA A 14 5.75 3.03 -2.17
N VAL A 15 6.41 1.95 -1.78
CA VAL A 15 7.79 1.95 -1.31
C VAL A 15 8.67 1.63 -2.51
N VAL A 16 9.38 2.63 -3.03
CA VAL A 16 10.20 2.52 -4.23
C VAL A 16 11.65 2.30 -3.81
N ARG A 17 12.26 1.23 -4.30
CA ARG A 17 13.71 0.99 -4.22
C ARG A 17 14.40 1.33 -5.54
N HIS A 18 13.82 0.88 -6.65
CA HIS A 18 14.36 1.10 -7.98
C HIS A 18 13.24 1.21 -9.01
N CYS A 19 12.98 2.42 -9.52
CA CYS A 19 12.00 2.68 -10.56
C CYS A 19 12.50 3.80 -11.46
N ASN A 20 12.46 3.60 -12.78
CA ASN A 20 12.86 4.65 -13.70
C ASN A 20 11.88 5.83 -13.61
N GLY A 21 12.39 7.04 -13.33
CA GLY A 21 11.56 8.24 -13.18
C GLY A 21 11.05 8.52 -11.76
N LEU A 22 11.39 7.68 -10.77
CA LEU A 22 11.09 7.92 -9.35
C LEU A 22 12.34 7.70 -8.50
N SER A 23 12.60 8.60 -7.56
CA SER A 23 13.65 8.40 -6.55
C SER A 23 13.22 7.33 -5.54
N SER A 24 14.21 6.67 -4.93
CA SER A 24 13.94 5.75 -3.82
C SER A 24 13.24 6.49 -2.68
N GLY A 25 12.23 5.86 -2.07
CA GLY A 25 11.48 6.46 -0.97
C GLY A 25 10.06 5.92 -0.81
N LEU A 26 9.32 6.54 0.09
CA LEU A 26 7.91 6.25 0.35
C LEU A 26 7.03 7.27 -0.36
N TYR A 27 5.98 6.80 -1.02
CA TYR A 27 5.02 7.62 -1.74
C TYR A 27 3.59 7.26 -1.34
N HIS A 28 2.71 8.25 -1.33
CA HIS A 28 1.27 8.08 -1.23
C HIS A 28 0.63 8.34 -2.59
N TYR A 29 -0.26 7.46 -3.01
CA TYR A 29 -1.03 7.64 -4.23
C TYR A 29 -2.24 8.55 -3.98
N ASP A 30 -2.30 9.67 -4.70
CA ASP A 30 -3.47 10.53 -4.77
C ASP A 30 -4.39 10.06 -5.93
N PRO A 31 -5.53 9.43 -5.63
CA PRO A 31 -6.44 8.92 -6.64
C PRO A 31 -7.20 10.02 -7.39
N LEU A 32 -7.32 11.23 -6.83
CA LEU A 32 -8.07 12.31 -7.46
C LEU A 32 -7.26 12.95 -8.58
N ASN A 33 -5.95 13.10 -8.37
CA ASN A 33 -5.04 13.72 -9.34
C ASN A 33 -4.21 12.70 -10.11
N HIS A 34 -4.32 11.40 -9.79
CA HIS A 34 -3.53 10.32 -10.36
C HIS A 34 -2.01 10.58 -10.24
N GLN A 35 -1.58 10.90 -9.02
CA GLN A 35 -0.20 11.31 -8.75
C GLN A 35 0.39 10.57 -7.55
N LEU A 36 1.72 10.47 -7.52
CA LEU A 36 2.46 9.97 -6.38
C LEU A 36 3.06 11.15 -5.62
N ALA A 37 2.60 11.35 -4.38
CA ALA A 37 3.16 12.34 -3.48
C ALA A 37 4.24 11.68 -2.62
N GLN A 38 5.48 12.16 -2.73
CA GLN A 38 6.57 11.65 -1.91
C GLN A 38 6.34 12.04 -0.44
N LEU A 39 6.49 11.07 0.45
CA LEU A 39 6.42 11.25 1.89
C LEU A 39 7.83 11.31 2.47
N SER A 40 7.98 12.12 3.51
CA SER A 40 9.20 12.13 4.31
C SER A 40 9.25 10.86 5.17
N ALA A 41 10.05 9.89 4.76
CA ALA A 41 10.38 8.70 5.52
C ALA A 41 11.89 8.58 5.64
N ALA A 42 12.39 8.08 6.76
CA ALA A 42 13.81 7.78 6.88
C ALA A 42 14.15 6.59 5.97
N ASP A 43 15.32 6.64 5.32
CA ASP A 43 15.78 5.60 4.39
C ASP A 43 15.87 4.23 5.05
N GLU A 44 16.17 4.18 6.35
CA GLU A 44 16.19 2.96 7.15
C GLU A 44 14.84 2.25 7.16
N HIS A 45 13.74 2.97 7.41
CA HIS A 45 12.40 2.38 7.40
C HIS A 45 12.00 1.89 5.99
N VAL A 46 12.42 2.59 4.94
CA VAL A 46 12.20 2.15 3.54
C VAL A 46 12.94 0.84 3.27
N ALA A 47 14.20 0.74 3.72
CA ALA A 47 15.01 -0.47 3.58
C ALA A 47 14.43 -1.65 4.38
N GLU A 48 13.96 -1.42 5.60
CA GLU A 48 13.30 -2.44 6.43
C GLU A 48 12.06 -3.03 5.76
N LEU A 49 11.16 -2.16 5.24
CA LEU A 49 9.94 -2.61 4.55
C LEU A 49 10.27 -3.46 3.31
N ILE A 50 11.30 -3.09 2.56
CA ILE A 50 11.78 -3.87 1.41
C ILE A 50 12.36 -5.22 1.86
N ALA A 51 13.14 -5.24 2.94
CA ALA A 51 13.74 -6.45 3.48
C ALA A 51 12.67 -7.43 4.01
N ASP A 52 11.65 -6.91 4.70
CA ASP A 52 10.48 -7.69 5.14
C ASP A 52 9.74 -8.30 3.95
N ALA A 53 9.50 -7.52 2.89
CA ALA A 53 8.84 -8.01 1.69
C ALA A 53 9.68 -9.09 0.97
N HIS A 54 11.01 -8.91 0.91
CA HIS A 54 11.91 -9.91 0.33
C HIS A 54 11.90 -11.24 1.10
N ARG A 55 11.93 -11.19 2.44
CA ARG A 55 11.80 -12.40 3.26
C ARG A 55 10.44 -13.06 3.06
N SER A 56 9.38 -12.25 3.00
CA SER A 56 8.00 -12.73 2.84
C SER A 56 7.75 -13.38 1.47
N SER A 57 8.51 -13.01 0.43
CA SER A 57 8.44 -13.63 -0.90
C SER A 57 9.25 -14.94 -1.00
N GLY A 58 9.77 -15.48 0.10
CA GLY A 58 10.63 -16.66 0.09
C GLY A 58 12.01 -16.36 -0.50
N GLU A 59 12.49 -15.13 -0.33
CA GLU A 59 13.77 -14.63 -0.85
C GLU A 59 13.89 -14.72 -2.37
N GLN A 60 12.76 -14.81 -3.08
CA GLN A 60 12.68 -14.83 -4.53
C GLN A 60 12.82 -13.39 -5.09
N GLY A 61 14.04 -12.86 -5.02
CA GLY A 61 14.39 -11.54 -5.55
C GLY A 61 13.95 -10.38 -4.67
N VAL A 62 14.73 -9.29 -4.70
CA VAL A 62 14.45 -8.09 -3.90
C VAL A 62 13.48 -7.19 -4.66
N PRO A 63 12.32 -6.83 -4.08
CA PRO A 63 11.32 -6.04 -4.79
C PRO A 63 11.88 -4.69 -5.23
N GLN A 64 11.49 -4.27 -6.43
CA GLN A 64 11.83 -2.94 -6.97
C GLN A 64 10.87 -1.88 -6.44
N VAL A 65 9.59 -2.25 -6.33
CA VAL A 65 8.52 -1.45 -5.75
C VAL A 65 7.65 -2.37 -4.90
N LEU A 66 7.34 -1.95 -3.68
CA LEU A 66 6.39 -2.62 -2.79
C LEU A 66 5.14 -1.74 -2.67
N LEU A 67 3.99 -2.30 -3.03
CA LEU A 67 2.69 -1.64 -2.87
C LEU A 67 2.07 -2.06 -1.53
N ILE A 68 1.81 -1.08 -0.67
CA ILE A 68 1.14 -1.27 0.61
C ILE A 68 -0.28 -0.74 0.48
N ILE A 69 -1.24 -1.64 0.61
CA ILE A 69 -2.66 -1.31 0.62
C ILE A 69 -3.08 -1.23 2.08
N THR A 70 -3.48 -0.03 2.51
CA THR A 70 -3.98 0.20 3.86
C THR A 70 -5.46 0.54 3.79
N ALA A 71 -6.18 0.35 4.90
CA ALA A 71 -7.53 0.87 5.03
C ALA A 71 -7.64 1.79 6.25
N ARG A 72 -8.10 3.04 6.04
CA ARG A 72 -8.39 4.00 7.11
C ARG A 72 -9.73 3.67 7.75
N PHE A 73 -9.71 2.71 8.67
CA PHE A 73 -10.87 2.38 9.48
C PHE A 73 -11.12 3.48 10.54
N GLY A 74 -12.07 4.37 10.28
CA GLY A 74 -12.68 5.22 11.33
C GLY A 74 -13.46 4.40 12.38
N ARG A 75 -14.21 5.07 13.27
CA ARG A 75 -14.98 4.57 14.46
C ARG A 75 -15.91 3.33 14.32
N LEU A 76 -15.82 2.54 13.25
CA LEU A 76 -16.73 1.44 12.91
C LEU A 76 -16.21 0.01 13.21
N PHE A 77 -15.01 -0.15 13.75
CA PHE A 77 -14.39 -1.49 13.91
C PHE A 77 -14.72 -2.23 15.22
N ARG A 78 -16.00 -2.29 15.62
CA ARG A 78 -16.47 -3.16 16.73
C ARG A 78 -17.11 -4.47 16.27
N LYS A 79 -17.41 -4.66 14.97
CA LYS A 79 -18.35 -5.73 14.55
C LYS A 79 -17.93 -6.68 13.40
N TYR A 80 -16.90 -6.40 12.59
CA TYR A 80 -16.65 -7.21 11.38
C TYR A 80 -15.18 -7.56 11.11
N ARG A 81 -14.55 -8.25 12.07
CA ARG A 81 -13.11 -8.56 12.09
C ARG A 81 -12.63 -9.63 11.08
N SER A 82 -13.51 -10.43 10.49
CA SER A 82 -13.11 -11.65 9.76
C SER A 82 -13.34 -11.64 8.24
N LEU A 83 -14.15 -10.74 7.69
CA LEU A 83 -14.50 -10.78 6.26
C LEU A 83 -13.59 -9.92 5.36
N ALA A 84 -13.04 -8.81 5.87
CA ALA A 84 -12.22 -7.87 5.08
C ALA A 84 -10.84 -8.45 4.73
N TYR A 85 -10.24 -9.25 5.61
CA TYR A 85 -8.92 -9.86 5.42
C TYR A 85 -8.93 -10.91 4.28
N ALA A 86 -10.00 -11.71 4.19
CA ALA A 86 -10.16 -12.73 3.15
C ALA A 86 -10.48 -12.15 1.76
N LEU A 87 -11.04 -10.94 1.68
CA LEU A 87 -11.33 -10.25 0.42
C LEU A 87 -10.09 -9.56 -0.16
N VAL A 88 -9.26 -8.91 0.67
CA VAL A 88 -7.99 -8.31 0.20
C VAL A 88 -7.05 -9.39 -0.37
N LEU A 89 -6.94 -10.55 0.29
CA LEU A 89 -6.14 -11.69 -0.21
C LEU A 89 -6.70 -12.35 -1.48
N LYS A 90 -8.02 -12.27 -1.74
CA LYS A 90 -8.61 -12.78 -3.00
C LYS A 90 -8.35 -11.85 -4.20
N HIS A 91 -8.17 -10.56 -3.97
CA HIS A 91 -7.97 -9.58 -5.06
C HIS A 91 -6.51 -9.47 -5.52
N VAL A 92 -5.52 -9.86 -4.69
CA VAL A 92 -4.10 -9.89 -5.11
C VAL A 92 -3.82 -11.00 -6.13
N GLY A 93 -4.69 -12.01 -6.26
CA GLY A 93 -4.57 -13.06 -7.29
C GLY A 93 -5.15 -12.72 -8.67
N VAL A 94 -5.70 -11.51 -8.86
CA VAL A 94 -6.37 -11.08 -10.12
C VAL A 94 -5.71 -9.81 -10.71
N LEU A 95 -4.54 -9.42 -10.21
CA LEU A 95 -3.69 -8.39 -10.85
C LEU A 95 -2.68 -9.05 -11.79
#